data_AF-A0A351EX50-F1
#
_entry.id   AF-A0A351EX50-F1
#
_cell.length_a   1.000
_cell.length_b   1.000
_cell.length_c   1.000
_cell.angle_alpha   90.00
_cell.angle_beta   90.00
_cell.angle_gamma   90.00
#
_symmetry.space_group_name_H-M   'P 1'
#
loop_
_entity.id
_entity.type
_entity.pdbx_description
1 polymer ?
#
loop_
_entity_poly.entity_id
_entity_poly.type
_entity_poly.pdbx_seq_one_letter_code
_entity_poly.pdbx_strand_id
1 'polypeptide(L)'
;MFVEEHDAKQLIATGGVPIPDGQVVATPDAAYGAASEIGGPVMVKAQVPTGKRGKGGGIVKCDDPTDAREAAQRLLGSQLGDFTVERVLVEG
;
A
#
# COMPACT_ATOMS: atom_id res chain seq x y z
N MET A 1 -10.02 -11.27 15.19
CA MET A 1 -10.28 -11.05 13.76
C MET A 1 -9.99 -9.58 13.50
N PHE A 2 -8.87 -9.28 12.85
CA PHE A 2 -8.49 -7.90 12.52
C PHE A 2 -8.81 -7.69 11.05
N VAL A 3 -9.59 -6.67 10.75
CA VAL A 3 -9.95 -6.30 9.37
C VAL A 3 -8.90 -5.30 8.89
N GLU A 4 -8.20 -5.64 7.82
CA GLU A 4 -7.24 -4.73 7.21
C GLU A 4 -7.95 -3.76 6.25
N GLU A 5 -7.30 -2.64 5.91
CA GLU A 5 -7.95 -1.55 5.16
C GLU A 5 -8.45 -1.99 3.79
N HIS A 6 -7.71 -2.87 3.11
CA HIS A 6 -8.15 -3.51 1.88
C HIS A 6 -9.47 -4.26 2.07
N ASP A 7 -9.60 -5.05 3.14
CA ASP A 7 -10.77 -5.88 3.39
C ASP A 7 -11.97 -5.00 3.77
N ALA A 8 -11.74 -3.95 4.56
CA ALA A 8 -12.75 -2.94 4.86
C ALA A 8 -13.21 -2.20 3.59
N LYS A 9 -12.28 -1.82 2.70
CA LYS A 9 -12.59 -1.16 1.43
C LYS A 9 -13.38 -2.06 0.48
N GLN A 10 -13.02 -3.34 0.37
CA GLN A 10 -13.77 -4.33 -0.40
C GLN A 10 -15.21 -4.49 0.14
N LEU A 11 -15.38 -4.57 1.45
CA LEU A 11 -16.69 -4.60 2.10
C LEU A 11 -17.52 -3.33 1.85
N ILE A 12 -16.89 -2.15 1.85
CA ILE A 12 -17.55 -0.86 1.61
C ILE A 12 -17.86 -0.63 0.11
N ALA A 13 -17.04 -1.15 -0.80
CA ALA A 13 -17.26 -1.05 -2.26
C ALA A 13 -18.57 -1.73 -2.68
N THR A 14 -18.95 -2.83 -2.01
CA THR A 14 -20.28 -3.47 -2.16
C THR A 14 -21.45 -2.54 -1.80
N GLY A 15 -21.20 -1.43 -1.10
CA GLY A 15 -22.17 -0.39 -0.75
C GLY A 15 -22.22 0.82 -1.70
N GLY A 16 -21.47 0.82 -2.82
CA GLY A 16 -21.52 1.89 -3.83
C GLY A 16 -20.75 3.17 -3.50
N VAL A 17 -19.85 3.12 -2.51
CA VAL A 17 -18.95 4.25 -2.20
C VAL A 17 -17.69 4.13 -3.05
N PRO A 18 -17.29 5.18 -3.81
CA PRO A 18 -16.06 5.15 -4.60
C PRO A 18 -14.85 5.01 -3.66
N ILE A 19 -14.08 3.95 -3.84
CA ILE A 19 -12.78 3.77 -3.21
C ILE A 19 -11.69 4.04 -4.26
N PRO A 20 -10.56 4.64 -3.87
CA PRO A 20 -9.44 4.78 -4.78
C PRO A 20 -8.98 3.40 -5.26
N ASP A 21 -8.65 3.29 -6.55
CA ASP A 21 -8.07 2.08 -7.11
C ASP A 21 -6.77 1.78 -6.37
N GLY A 22 -6.68 0.58 -5.83
CA GLY A 22 -5.51 0.17 -5.07
C GLY A 22 -5.30 -1.33 -5.05
N GLN A 23 -4.05 -1.72 -5.14
CA GLN A 23 -3.62 -3.11 -5.22
C GLN A 23 -2.64 -3.43 -4.09
N VAL A 24 -2.91 -4.54 -3.39
CA VAL A 24 -1.97 -5.09 -2.42
C VAL A 24 -0.94 -5.94 -3.16
N VAL A 25 0.34 -5.71 -2.86
CA VAL A 25 1.46 -6.41 -3.47
C VAL A 25 2.50 -6.80 -2.42
N ALA A 26 3.26 -7.86 -2.71
CA ALA A 26 4.30 -8.39 -1.82
C ALA A 26 5.71 -8.36 -2.45
N THR A 27 5.86 -7.75 -3.64
CA THR A 27 7.15 -7.61 -4.31
C THR A 27 7.31 -6.21 -4.90
N PRO A 28 8.55 -5.70 -5.03
CA PRO A 28 8.80 -4.41 -5.68
C PRO A 28 8.32 -4.37 -7.13
N ASP A 29 8.50 -5.45 -7.88
CA ASP A 29 8.10 -5.49 -9.29
C ASP A 29 6.57 -5.48 -9.46
N ALA A 30 5.83 -6.10 -8.53
CA ALA A 30 4.38 -5.98 -8.51
C ALA A 30 3.92 -4.57 -8.13
N ALA A 31 4.67 -3.85 -7.29
CA ALA A 31 4.37 -2.45 -6.97
C ALA A 31 4.56 -1.53 -8.19
N TYR A 32 5.60 -1.77 -8.99
CA TYR A 32 5.79 -1.11 -10.28
C TYR A 32 4.62 -1.36 -11.22
N GLY A 33 4.19 -2.62 -11.34
CA GLY A 33 3.05 -3.01 -12.17
C GLY A 33 1.77 -2.28 -11.76
N ALA A 34 1.41 -2.33 -10.47
CA ALA A 34 0.23 -1.66 -9.94
C ALA A 34 0.25 -0.14 -10.18
N ALA A 35 1.40 0.52 -9.95
CA ALA A 35 1.53 1.96 -10.21
C ALA A 35 1.41 2.30 -11.70
N SER A 36 1.94 1.43 -12.57
CA SER A 36 1.83 1.59 -14.03
C SER A 36 0.38 1.45 -14.51
N GLU A 37 -0.38 0.52 -13.92
CA GLU A 37 -1.79 0.31 -14.23
C GLU A 37 -2.67 1.49 -13.76
N ILE A 38 -2.35 2.09 -12.60
CA ILE A 38 -3.06 3.28 -12.09
C ILE A 38 -2.81 4.51 -12.98
N GLY A 39 -1.61 4.66 -13.55
CA GLY A 39 -1.32 5.68 -14.56
C GLY A 39 -1.22 7.13 -14.05
N GLY A 40 -0.93 7.32 -12.76
CA GLY A 40 -0.73 8.62 -12.11
C GLY A 40 0.12 8.50 -10.83
N PRO A 41 0.31 9.60 -10.07
CA PRO A 41 0.97 9.55 -8.78
C PRO A 41 0.26 8.59 -7.83
N VAL A 42 1.03 7.82 -7.05
CA VAL A 42 0.48 6.82 -6.13
C VAL A 42 1.06 6.96 -4.73
N MET A 43 0.37 6.36 -3.77
CA MET A 43 0.81 6.16 -2.40
C MET A 43 1.15 4.69 -2.18
N VAL A 44 2.36 4.41 -1.69
CA VAL A 44 2.75 3.08 -1.22
C VAL A 44 2.64 3.05 0.30
N LYS A 45 1.75 2.19 0.81
CA LYS A 45 1.37 2.12 2.23
C LYS A 45 1.65 0.73 2.80
N ALA A 46 2.51 0.63 3.82
CA ALA A 46 2.77 -0.61 4.54
C ALA A 46 1.47 -1.17 5.16
N GLN A 47 1.20 -2.45 4.91
CA GLN A 47 0.07 -3.14 5.51
C GLN A 47 0.53 -3.84 6.78
N VAL A 48 0.27 -3.19 7.91
CA VAL A 48 0.51 -3.73 9.24
C VAL A 48 -0.70 -3.44 10.14
N PRO A 49 -0.98 -4.29 11.14
CA PRO A 49 -2.11 -4.14 12.06
C PRO A 49 -1.82 -3.08 13.15
N THR A 50 -1.42 -1.87 12.74
CA THR A 50 -1.26 -0.71 13.60
C THR A 50 -1.62 0.58 12.87
N GLY A 51 -2.26 1.52 13.59
CA GLY A 51 -2.65 2.83 13.08
C GLY A 51 -1.52 3.87 12.99
N LYS A 52 -0.26 3.47 13.26
CA LYS A 52 0.91 4.38 13.28
C LYS A 52 1.56 4.62 11.91
N ARG A 53 0.95 4.16 10.81
CA ARG A 53 1.53 4.15 9.44
C ARG A 53 2.04 5.52 8.98
N GLY A 54 1.36 6.61 9.34
CA GLY A 54 1.74 7.99 8.96
C GLY A 54 2.88 8.62 9.78
N LYS A 55 3.10 8.20 11.04
CA LYS A 55 4.20 8.71 11.88
C LYS A 55 5.46 7.85 11.84
N GLY A 56 5.34 6.59 11.41
CA GLY A 56 6.45 5.63 11.36
C GLY A 56 7.16 5.53 10.00
N GLY A 57 6.79 6.33 9.00
CA GLY A 57 7.35 6.23 7.65
C GLY A 57 6.79 5.06 6.82
N GLY A 58 5.62 4.52 7.19
CA GLY A 58 4.95 3.44 6.46
C GLY A 58 4.09 3.91 5.29
N ILE A 59 4.19 5.18 4.90
CA ILE A 59 3.46 5.78 3.77
C ILE A 59 4.46 6.59 2.95
N VAL A 60 4.57 6.28 1.66
CA VAL A 60 5.49 6.95 0.73
C VAL A 60 4.71 7.45 -0.47
N LYS A 61 4.81 8.75 -0.76
CA LYS A 61 4.29 9.34 -2.01
C LYS A 61 5.27 9.04 -3.14
N CYS A 62 4.75 8.57 -4.26
CA CYS A 62 5.51 8.17 -5.44
C CYS A 62 4.94 8.93 -6.65
N ASP A 63 5.79 9.64 -7.38
CA ASP A 63 5.35 10.44 -8.53
C ASP A 63 5.33 9.61 -9.83
N ASP A 64 6.07 8.50 -9.88
CA ASP A 64 6.07 7.55 -10.98
C ASP A 64 6.22 6.07 -10.54
N PRO A 65 6.05 5.08 -11.44
CA PRO A 65 6.15 3.65 -11.09
C PRO A 65 7.51 3.21 -10.53
N THR A 66 8.60 3.90 -10.88
CA THR A 66 9.94 3.63 -10.36
C THR A 66 10.01 3.99 -8.89
N ASP A 67 9.47 5.14 -8.50
CA ASP A 67 9.35 5.53 -7.09
C ASP A 67 8.57 4.49 -6.29
N ALA A 68 7.48 3.96 -6.86
CA ALA A 68 6.67 2.94 -6.21
C ALA A 68 7.45 1.64 -5.98
N ARG A 69 8.28 1.23 -6.93
CA ARG A 69 9.19 0.08 -6.80
C ARG A 69 10.21 0.31 -5.69
N GLU A 70 10.87 1.47 -5.67
CA GLU A 70 11.86 1.80 -4.65
C GLU A 70 11.25 1.87 -3.26
N ALA A 71 10.07 2.48 -3.14
CA ALA A 71 9.31 2.54 -1.89
C ALA A 71 8.97 1.14 -1.38
N ALA A 72 8.48 0.26 -2.26
CA ALA A 72 8.19 -1.12 -1.91
C ALA A 72 9.46 -1.88 -1.51
N GLN A 73 10.58 -1.67 -2.20
CA GLN A 73 11.86 -2.30 -1.84
C GLN A 73 12.37 -1.87 -0.46
N ARG A 74 12.14 -0.61 -0.07
CA ARG A 74 12.51 -0.10 1.25
C ARG A 74 11.57 -0.60 2.35
N LEU A 75 10.27 -0.68 2.06
CA LEU A 75 9.26 -1.03 3.03
C LEU A 75 9.19 -2.53 3.28
N LEU A 76 9.19 -3.36 2.23
CA LEU A 76 9.08 -4.81 2.35
C LEU A 76 10.27 -5.39 3.13
N GLY A 77 9.97 -6.16 4.17
CA GLY A 77 10.96 -6.71 5.10
C GLY A 77 11.48 -5.72 6.16
N SER A 78 11.08 -4.44 6.10
CA SER A 78 11.40 -3.48 7.17
C SER A 78 10.55 -3.73 8.42
N GLN A 79 11.05 -3.28 9.57
CA GLN A 79 10.29 -3.29 10.83
C GLN A 79 9.58 -1.96 11.02
N LEU A 80 8.27 -2.02 11.28
CA LEU A 80 7.42 -0.88 11.61
C LEU A 80 6.78 -1.10 12.99
N GLY A 81 7.49 -0.70 14.03
CA GLY A 81 7.19 -1.09 15.41
C GLY A 81 7.52 -2.57 15.61
N ASP A 82 6.58 -3.34 16.14
CA ASP A 82 6.75 -4.77 16.41
C ASP A 82 6.41 -5.66 15.20
N PHE A 83 6.10 -5.06 14.04
CA PHE A 83 5.62 -5.77 12.86
C PHE A 83 6.64 -5.71 11.73
N THR A 84 6.81 -6.83 11.04
CA THR A 84 7.51 -6.88 9.76
C THR A 84 6.53 -6.56 8.64
N VAL A 85 6.93 -5.70 7.70
CA VAL A 85 6.10 -5.36 6.56
C VAL A 85 6.23 -6.45 5.50
N GLU A 86 5.24 -7.32 5.38
CA GLU A 86 5.22 -8.41 4.39
C GLU A 86 4.56 -8.01 3.07
N ARG A 87 3.71 -6.99 3.11
CA ARG A 87 2.96 -6.50 1.94
C ARG A 87 2.72 -5.00 2.03
N VAL A 88 2.56 -4.37 0.88
CA VAL A 88 2.23 -2.95 0.73
C VAL A 88 0.97 -2.78 -0.12
N LEU A 89 0.24 -1.70 0.11
CA LEU A 89 -0.86 -1.25 -0.73
C LEU A 89 -0.34 -0.12 -1.63
N VAL A 90 -0.51 -0.26 -2.94
CA VAL A 90 -0.32 0.80 -3.93
C VAL A 90 -1.68 1.38 -4.24
N GLU A 91 -1.88 2.69 -4.10
CA GLU A 91 -3.18 3.35 -4.23
C GLU A 91 -3.03 4.71 -4.92
N GLY A 92 -3.90 5.02 -5.88
CA GLY A 92 -3.96 6.32 -6.57
C GLY A 92 -4.62 7.44 -5.77
#